data_AF-A0A850G6L4-F1
#
_entry.id   AF-A0A850G6L4-F1
#
_cell.length_a   1.000
_cell.length_b   1.000
_cell.length_c   1.000
_cell.angle_alpha   90.00
_cell.angle_beta   90.00
_cell.angle_gamma   90.00
#
_symmetry.space_group_name_H-M   'P 1'
#
loop_
_entity.id
_entity.type
_entity.pdbx_description
1 polymer ?
#
loop_
_entity_poly.entity_id
_entity_poly.type
_entity_poly.pdbx_seq_one_letter_code
_entity_poly.pdbx_strand_id
1 'polypeptide(L)'
;MPVIQGASMATAITVSPSAVLFARALIVSGTPNSQPGLRIAGGSAWVEQAKIVNNTGGGIVVDGGGALVLENSFVGGGNVNNTAALDVVDGSLQMDFTTVGSGFGTSAALVCVDGAATIVRNSLLVSASEDDEVQCSGATITDSALEMSEGDNAALGALVAGWFLDYDNGDFHLAPGMYPPAIETAGTWTPGDPAMDIDDDPRPTEEGPDFAGADRIP
;
A
#
# COMPACT_ATOMS: atom_id res chain seq x y z
N MET A 1 2.68 4.86 -17.31
CA MET A 1 2.86 5.80 -16.18
C MET A 1 4.27 6.38 -16.21
N PRO A 2 4.50 7.70 -16.03
CA PRO A 2 5.83 8.27 -15.84
C PRO A 2 6.56 7.66 -14.64
N VAL A 3 7.89 7.57 -14.72
CA VAL A 3 8.75 7.04 -13.64
C VAL A 3 9.54 8.17 -13.01
N ILE A 4 9.52 8.23 -11.68
CA ILE A 4 10.25 9.18 -10.84
C ILE A 4 11.18 8.37 -9.93
N GLN A 5 12.42 8.84 -9.77
CA GLN A 5 13.41 8.22 -8.91
C GLN A 5 14.15 9.32 -8.13
N GLY A 6 14.41 9.09 -6.85
CA GLY A 6 15.25 9.99 -6.07
C GLY A 6 16.70 9.97 -6.53
N ALA A 7 17.33 11.14 -6.56
CA ALA A 7 18.73 11.31 -6.95
C ALA A 7 19.55 11.84 -5.77
N SER A 8 20.88 11.69 -5.85
CA SER A 8 21.82 12.32 -4.90
C SER A 8 21.49 12.07 -3.42
N MET A 9 21.15 10.82 -3.08
CA MET A 9 20.83 10.37 -1.71
C MET A 9 19.55 10.99 -1.11
N ALA A 10 18.63 11.51 -1.94
CA ALA A 10 17.36 12.05 -1.48
C ALA A 10 16.17 11.13 -1.78
N THR A 11 15.14 11.25 -0.95
CA THR A 11 13.77 10.76 -1.25
C THR A 11 13.31 11.33 -2.61
N ALA A 12 12.58 10.54 -3.41
CA ALA A 12 12.15 10.99 -4.73
C ALA A 12 11.17 12.17 -4.65
N ILE A 13 10.19 12.09 -3.75
CA ILE A 13 9.20 13.15 -3.52
C ILE A 13 9.12 13.43 -2.02
N THR A 14 9.31 14.69 -1.62
CA THR A 14 9.07 15.14 -0.25
C THR A 14 7.98 16.21 -0.24
N VAL A 15 6.91 15.96 0.50
CA VAL A 15 5.84 16.94 0.74
C VAL A 15 6.17 17.68 2.02
N SER A 16 6.69 18.91 1.86
CA SER A 16 7.13 19.76 2.97
C SER A 16 5.94 20.29 3.80
N PRO A 17 6.19 20.86 4.98
CA PRO A 17 5.12 21.42 5.81
C PRO A 17 4.26 22.42 5.04
N SER A 18 2.93 22.32 5.20
CA SER A 18 1.93 23.13 4.48
C SER A 18 1.89 22.95 2.95
N ALA A 19 2.71 22.08 2.36
CA ALA A 19 2.60 21.74 0.95
C ALA A 19 1.46 20.75 0.72
N VAL A 20 0.87 20.82 -0.46
CA VAL A 20 -0.16 19.89 -0.94
C VAL A 20 0.32 19.23 -2.22
N LEU A 21 0.29 17.90 -2.25
CA LEU A 21 0.58 17.08 -3.42
C LEU A 21 -0.70 16.40 -3.91
N PHE A 22 -0.96 16.49 -5.21
CA PHE A 22 -1.88 15.61 -5.91
C PHE A 22 -1.07 14.81 -6.93
N ALA A 23 -1.11 13.50 -6.83
CA ALA A 23 -0.36 12.59 -7.69
C ALA A 23 -1.29 11.50 -8.20
N ARG A 24 -1.26 11.27 -9.51
CA ARG A 24 -2.00 10.16 -10.13
C ARG A 24 -1.19 9.51 -11.24
N ALA A 25 -1.36 8.20 -11.42
CA ALA A 25 -0.82 7.47 -12.58
C ALA A 25 0.71 7.62 -12.73
N LEU A 26 1.46 7.57 -11.63
CA LEU A 26 2.93 7.64 -11.63
C LEU A 26 3.58 6.44 -10.95
N ILE A 27 4.83 6.17 -11.33
CA ILE A 27 5.69 5.17 -10.70
C ILE A 27 6.79 5.92 -9.95
N VAL A 28 6.97 5.64 -8.66
CA VAL A 28 8.17 6.03 -7.90
C VAL A 28 8.96 4.79 -7.56
N SER A 29 10.15 4.63 -8.16
CA SER A 29 10.94 3.42 -7.95
C SER A 29 12.44 3.63 -7.99
N GLY A 30 13.17 2.69 -7.38
CA GLY A 30 14.63 2.67 -7.40
C GLY A 30 15.29 3.75 -6.55
N THR A 31 14.59 4.36 -5.60
CA THR A 31 15.18 5.38 -4.74
C THR A 31 16.27 4.74 -3.85
N PRO A 32 17.53 5.19 -3.94
CA PRO A 32 18.66 4.52 -3.30
C PRO A 32 18.89 4.99 -1.85
N ASN A 33 19.85 4.35 -1.17
CA ASN A 33 20.40 4.76 0.13
C ASN A 33 19.38 4.78 1.29
N SER A 34 18.53 3.76 1.36
CA SER A 34 17.53 3.61 2.42
C SER A 34 16.58 4.81 2.50
N GLN A 35 16.34 5.47 1.38
CA GLN A 35 15.36 6.55 1.26
C GLN A 35 14.02 5.99 0.76
N PRO A 36 12.88 6.47 1.30
CA PRO A 36 11.58 6.07 0.79
C PRO A 36 11.34 6.65 -0.61
N GLY A 37 10.34 6.12 -1.31
CA GLY A 37 9.87 6.72 -2.55
C GLY A 37 9.20 8.08 -2.30
N LEU A 38 8.26 8.10 -1.35
CA LEU A 38 7.51 9.29 -0.96
C LEU A 38 7.64 9.56 0.53
N ARG A 39 7.91 10.82 0.89
CA ARG A 39 7.89 11.28 2.28
C ARG A 39 6.91 12.43 2.46
N ILE A 40 5.94 12.27 3.35
CA ILE A 40 5.07 13.35 3.80
C ILE A 40 5.66 13.89 5.10
N ALA A 41 6.21 15.12 5.07
CA ALA A 41 6.88 15.75 6.20
C ALA A 41 6.05 16.96 6.66
N GLY A 42 4.90 16.70 7.28
CA GLY A 42 3.96 17.71 7.77
C GLY A 42 3.10 18.42 6.71
N GLY A 43 3.15 17.96 5.46
CA GLY A 43 2.23 18.39 4.40
C GLY A 43 1.05 17.43 4.20
N SER A 44 0.34 17.57 3.08
CA SER A 44 -0.77 16.68 2.69
C SER A 44 -0.59 16.13 1.29
N ALA A 45 -0.92 14.86 1.08
CA ALA A 45 -0.87 14.22 -0.22
C ALA A 45 -2.12 13.39 -0.53
N TRP A 46 -2.57 13.48 -1.77
CA TRP A 46 -3.55 12.59 -2.39
C TRP A 46 -2.85 11.84 -3.52
N VAL A 47 -2.78 10.52 -3.39
CA VAL A 47 -2.06 9.64 -4.31
C VAL A 47 -3.03 8.58 -4.81
N GLU A 48 -3.26 8.57 -6.12
CA GLU A 48 -4.23 7.68 -6.77
C GLU A 48 -3.54 6.88 -7.89
N GLN A 49 -3.87 5.60 -8.08
CA GLN A 49 -3.37 4.82 -9.23
C GLN A 49 -1.84 4.92 -9.40
N ALA A 50 -1.09 4.85 -8.30
CA ALA A 50 0.36 5.00 -8.31
C ALA A 50 1.07 3.69 -7.94
N LYS A 51 2.31 3.54 -8.39
CA LYS A 51 3.18 2.43 -7.99
C LYS A 51 4.40 3.00 -7.28
N ILE A 52 4.42 2.99 -5.96
CA ILE A 52 5.51 3.50 -5.12
C ILE A 52 6.30 2.28 -4.60
N VAL A 53 7.16 1.74 -5.46
CA VAL A 53 7.71 0.39 -5.31
C VAL A 53 9.23 0.30 -5.48
N ASN A 54 9.86 -0.71 -4.90
CA ASN A 54 11.31 -0.98 -4.95
C ASN A 54 12.19 0.21 -4.58
N ASN A 55 11.81 0.91 -3.51
CA ASN A 55 12.61 1.98 -2.94
C ASN A 55 13.33 1.41 -1.71
N THR A 56 14.64 1.64 -1.61
CA THR A 56 15.49 0.96 -0.61
C THR A 56 15.16 1.33 0.84
N GLY A 57 14.43 2.42 1.07
CA GLY A 57 13.91 2.85 2.37
C GLY A 57 12.41 2.67 2.53
N GLY A 58 11.80 1.75 1.80
CA GLY A 58 10.35 1.51 1.82
C GLY A 58 9.60 2.38 0.81
N GLY A 59 8.30 2.13 0.67
CA GLY A 59 7.46 2.88 -0.26
C GLY A 59 7.22 4.31 0.23
N ILE A 60 6.54 4.44 1.37
CA ILE A 60 6.05 5.73 1.87
C ILE A 60 6.35 5.90 3.36
N VAL A 61 6.73 7.12 3.74
CA VAL A 61 6.82 7.55 5.14
C VAL A 61 5.91 8.76 5.38
N VAL A 62 5.07 8.71 6.40
CA VAL A 62 4.23 9.82 6.88
C VAL A 62 4.74 10.27 8.24
N ASP A 63 5.13 11.54 8.34
CA ASP A 63 5.82 12.11 9.51
C ASP A 63 5.49 13.60 9.68
N GLY A 64 5.82 14.16 10.85
CA GLY A 64 5.68 15.58 11.18
C GLY A 64 4.23 16.09 11.19
N GLY A 65 3.27 15.23 11.54
CA GLY A 65 1.84 15.53 11.51
C GLY A 65 1.26 15.56 10.09
N GLY A 66 1.89 14.85 9.14
CA GLY A 66 1.47 14.81 7.74
C GLY A 66 0.17 14.03 7.51
N ALA A 67 -0.50 14.29 6.40
CA ALA A 67 -1.71 13.58 6.00
C ALA A 67 -1.56 12.92 4.62
N LEU A 68 -1.90 11.64 4.52
CA LEU A 68 -1.90 10.89 3.27
C LEU A 68 -3.28 10.28 3.00
N VAL A 69 -3.81 10.55 1.82
CA VAL A 69 -4.88 9.77 1.19
C VAL A 69 -4.24 8.96 0.06
N LEU A 70 -4.40 7.65 0.12
CA LEU A 70 -3.79 6.70 -0.81
C LEU A 70 -4.86 5.76 -1.36
N GLU A 71 -5.08 5.81 -2.66
CA GLU A 71 -6.14 5.05 -3.31
C GLU A 71 -5.58 4.24 -4.49
N ASN A 72 -6.06 3.01 -4.62
CA ASN A 72 -5.90 2.23 -5.84
C ASN A 72 -4.43 2.10 -6.30
N SER A 73 -3.53 1.88 -5.35
CA SER A 73 -2.08 1.98 -5.57
C SER A 73 -1.32 0.72 -5.15
N PHE A 74 -0.09 0.58 -5.64
CA PHE A 74 0.88 -0.40 -5.17
C PHE A 74 1.96 0.27 -4.33
N VAL A 75 2.29 -0.30 -3.16
CA VAL A 75 3.31 0.24 -2.26
C VAL A 75 4.21 -0.88 -1.72
N GLY A 76 5.53 -0.70 -1.83
CA GLY A 76 6.52 -1.59 -1.20
C GLY A 76 7.46 -2.30 -2.19
N GLY A 77 7.67 -3.60 -2.03
CA GLY A 77 8.53 -4.42 -2.90
C GLY A 77 9.16 -5.58 -2.12
N GLY A 78 9.04 -6.79 -2.65
CA GLY A 78 9.39 -8.03 -1.93
C GLY A 78 10.87 -8.20 -1.61
N ASN A 79 11.76 -7.47 -2.27
CA ASN A 79 13.21 -7.58 -2.05
C ASN A 79 13.81 -6.50 -1.12
N VAL A 80 12.98 -5.75 -0.40
CA VAL A 80 13.44 -4.71 0.54
C VAL A 80 13.56 -5.31 1.96
N ASN A 81 14.78 -5.35 2.49
CA ASN A 81 15.07 -5.97 3.79
C ASN A 81 14.83 -5.01 4.97
N ASN A 82 14.25 -5.51 6.06
CA ASN A 82 14.14 -4.84 7.37
C ASN A 82 13.55 -3.42 7.29
N THR A 83 12.61 -3.20 6.37
CA THR A 83 12.01 -1.89 6.14
C THR A 83 10.52 -2.03 5.91
N ALA A 84 9.74 -1.14 6.52
CA ALA A 84 8.31 -1.10 6.27
C ALA A 84 8.00 -0.64 4.84
N ALA A 85 6.94 -1.17 4.23
CA ALA A 85 6.47 -0.65 2.95
C ALA A 85 5.79 0.71 3.13
N LEU A 86 4.99 0.87 4.19
CA LEU A 86 4.36 2.11 4.62
C LEU A 86 4.60 2.33 6.12
N ASP A 87 5.25 3.44 6.48
CA ASP A 87 5.55 3.81 7.86
C ASP A 87 4.87 5.12 8.26
N VAL A 88 3.94 5.07 9.22
CA VAL A 88 3.25 6.24 9.79
C VAL A 88 3.86 6.56 11.16
N VAL A 89 4.86 7.44 11.14
CA VAL A 89 5.62 7.85 12.33
C VAL A 89 4.83 8.87 13.16
N ASP A 90 4.33 9.91 12.51
CA ASP A 90 3.54 11.00 13.10
C ASP A 90 2.64 11.63 12.02
N GLY A 91 1.35 11.29 12.02
CA GLY A 91 0.41 11.77 11.03
C GLY A 91 -0.83 10.91 10.87
N SER A 92 -1.51 11.04 9.74
CA SER A 92 -2.73 10.30 9.41
C SER A 92 -2.64 9.63 8.05
N LEU A 93 -3.24 8.45 7.94
CA LEU A 93 -3.39 7.69 6.71
C LEU A 93 -4.87 7.37 6.47
N GLN A 94 -5.36 7.64 5.26
CA GLN A 94 -6.58 7.05 4.71
C GLN A 94 -6.19 6.24 3.47
N MET A 95 -6.46 4.95 3.51
CA MET A 95 -6.08 4.02 2.44
C MET A 95 -7.30 3.24 1.95
N ASP A 96 -7.52 3.23 0.64
CA ASP A 96 -8.61 2.48 0.01
C ASP A 96 -8.12 1.73 -1.23
N PHE A 97 -8.60 0.50 -1.43
CA PHE A 97 -8.25 -0.34 -2.58
C PHE A 97 -6.74 -0.37 -2.90
N THR A 98 -5.87 -0.45 -1.89
CA THR A 98 -4.41 -0.39 -2.12
C THR A 98 -3.78 -1.74 -1.81
N THR A 99 -2.80 -2.16 -2.62
CA THR A 99 -1.99 -3.34 -2.33
C THR A 99 -0.64 -2.92 -1.75
N VAL A 100 -0.36 -3.35 -0.53
CA VAL A 100 0.90 -3.08 0.18
C VAL A 100 1.62 -4.39 0.41
N GLY A 101 2.79 -4.54 -0.21
CA GLY A 101 3.64 -5.73 -0.11
C GLY A 101 5.03 -5.37 0.41
N SER A 102 5.41 -5.82 1.61
CA SER A 102 6.76 -5.58 2.15
C SER A 102 7.71 -6.75 1.95
N GLY A 103 9.01 -6.49 1.99
CA GLY A 103 10.01 -7.54 1.81
C GLY A 103 10.19 -8.47 3.01
N PHE A 104 11.44 -8.82 3.29
CA PHE A 104 11.81 -9.86 4.25
C PHE A 104 12.62 -9.29 5.43
N GLY A 105 12.92 -10.16 6.41
CA GLY A 105 13.56 -9.76 7.66
C GLY A 105 12.52 -9.23 8.63
N THR A 106 12.76 -8.10 9.29
CA THR A 106 11.80 -7.46 10.22
C THR A 106 10.93 -6.41 9.53
N SER A 107 10.49 -6.68 8.31
CA SER A 107 9.64 -5.81 7.49
C SER A 107 8.16 -6.05 7.74
N ALA A 108 7.36 -5.02 7.54
CA ALA A 108 5.90 -5.09 7.60
C ALA A 108 5.28 -4.23 6.50
N ALA A 109 4.06 -4.57 6.09
CA ALA A 109 3.31 -3.82 5.09
C ALA A 109 2.99 -2.42 5.65
N LEU A 110 2.49 -2.38 6.89
CA LEU A 110 2.11 -1.16 7.59
C LEU A 110 2.69 -1.13 9.00
N VAL A 111 3.47 -0.08 9.29
CA VAL A 111 3.96 0.22 10.64
C VAL A 111 3.41 1.58 11.07
N CYS A 112 3.05 1.70 12.35
CA CYS A 112 2.78 3.00 12.93
C CYS A 112 3.07 3.07 14.43
N VAL A 113 3.21 4.28 14.97
CA VAL A 113 3.48 4.49 16.39
C VAL A 113 2.21 4.38 17.25
N ASP A 114 1.15 5.14 16.91
CA ASP A 114 -0.12 5.12 17.65
C ASP A 114 -1.30 4.54 16.85
N GLY A 115 -1.35 4.77 15.53
CA GLY A 115 -2.32 4.24 14.59
C GLY A 115 -3.72 4.85 14.65
N ALA A 116 -4.01 5.69 15.65
CA ALA A 116 -5.37 6.18 15.90
C ALA A 116 -5.95 7.01 14.74
N ALA A 117 -5.09 7.56 13.88
CA ALA A 117 -5.46 8.30 12.67
C ALA A 117 -5.17 7.52 11.36
N THR A 118 -4.98 6.20 11.46
CA THR A 118 -4.76 5.30 10.32
C THR A 118 -6.04 4.50 10.06
N ILE A 119 -6.64 4.74 8.90
CA ILE A 119 -7.85 4.07 8.42
C ILE A 119 -7.51 3.36 7.11
N VAL A 120 -7.77 2.07 7.06
CA VAL A 120 -7.52 1.21 5.90
C VAL A 120 -8.79 0.47 5.54
N ARG A 121 -9.17 0.52 4.27
CA ARG A 121 -10.31 -0.23 3.75
C ARG A 121 -10.02 -0.87 2.40
N ASN A 122 -10.72 -1.95 2.07
CA ASN A 122 -10.67 -2.58 0.75
C ASN A 122 -9.26 -2.96 0.27
N SER A 123 -8.31 -3.17 1.20
CA SER A 123 -6.88 -3.20 0.87
C SER A 123 -6.28 -4.58 1.11
N LEU A 124 -5.19 -4.87 0.41
CA LEU A 124 -4.43 -6.11 0.55
C LEU A 124 -3.09 -5.78 1.21
N LEU A 125 -2.85 -6.31 2.40
CA LEU A 125 -1.62 -6.10 3.15
C LEU A 125 -0.90 -7.44 3.33
N VAL A 126 0.34 -7.51 2.85
CA VAL A 126 1.17 -8.73 2.91
C VAL A 126 2.65 -8.38 3.10
N SER A 127 3.41 -9.31 3.64
CA SER A 127 4.83 -9.23 3.97
C SER A 127 5.51 -10.55 3.65
N ALA A 128 6.72 -10.52 3.11
CA ALA A 128 7.59 -11.70 3.04
C ALA A 128 8.38 -11.93 4.35
N SER A 129 7.97 -11.31 5.45
CA SER A 129 8.50 -11.52 6.80
C SER A 129 7.77 -12.67 7.52
N GLU A 130 8.38 -13.16 8.61
CA GLU A 130 7.70 -14.01 9.60
C GLU A 130 6.95 -13.19 10.67
N ASP A 131 7.27 -11.90 10.81
CA ASP A 131 6.57 -10.97 11.70
C ASP A 131 5.25 -10.52 11.08
N ASP A 132 4.31 -10.08 11.93
CA ASP A 132 3.01 -9.56 11.49
C ASP A 132 3.19 -8.40 10.48
N GLU A 133 2.46 -8.49 9.37
CA GLU A 133 2.46 -7.52 8.28
C GLU A 133 1.83 -6.18 8.66
N VAL A 134 1.02 -6.16 9.72
CA VAL A 134 0.49 -4.95 10.34
C VAL A 134 1.05 -4.81 11.75
N GLN A 135 1.88 -3.79 11.94
CA GLN A 135 2.43 -3.39 13.23
C GLN A 135 1.90 -2.01 13.60
N CYS A 136 0.57 -1.93 13.71
CA CYS A 136 -0.14 -0.67 13.84
C CYS A 136 -1.39 -0.79 14.72
N SER A 137 -1.19 -1.01 16.02
CA SER A 137 -2.25 -1.44 16.96
C SER A 137 -3.48 -0.52 17.11
N GLY A 138 -3.37 0.76 16.74
CA GLY A 138 -4.51 1.70 16.77
C GLY A 138 -5.20 1.90 15.43
N ALA A 139 -4.73 1.25 14.36
CA ALA A 139 -5.37 1.37 13.05
C ALA A 139 -6.78 0.77 13.06
N THR A 140 -7.64 1.35 12.24
CA THR A 140 -8.91 0.73 11.86
C THR A 140 -8.75 0.12 10.48
N ILE A 141 -8.81 -1.21 10.40
CA ILE A 141 -8.71 -1.98 9.15
C ILE A 141 -10.01 -2.74 8.95
N THR A 142 -10.71 -2.46 7.84
CA THR A 142 -12.01 -3.07 7.53
C THR A 142 -12.07 -3.49 6.06
N ASP A 143 -12.94 -4.45 5.73
CA ASP A 143 -13.14 -4.92 4.35
C ASP A 143 -11.81 -5.21 3.62
N SER A 144 -10.82 -5.76 4.32
CA SER A 144 -9.46 -5.92 3.80
C SER A 144 -9.04 -7.39 3.81
N ALA A 145 -7.94 -7.70 3.14
CA ALA A 145 -7.30 -9.00 3.15
C ALA A 145 -5.88 -8.89 3.71
N LEU A 146 -5.56 -9.78 4.64
CA LEU A 146 -4.34 -9.80 5.45
C LEU A 146 -3.84 -11.23 5.57
N GLU A 147 -2.57 -11.44 5.87
CA GLU A 147 -2.06 -12.78 6.19
C GLU A 147 -2.59 -13.26 7.53
N MET A 148 -2.60 -12.37 8.52
CA MET A 148 -3.06 -12.65 9.88
C MET A 148 -4.59 -12.51 10.04
N SER A 149 -5.10 -13.04 11.15
CA SER A 149 -6.49 -12.80 11.54
C SER A 149 -6.62 -11.48 12.30
N GLU A 150 -7.34 -10.52 11.72
CA GLU A 150 -7.59 -9.21 12.31
C GLU A 150 -9.04 -8.77 12.08
N GLY A 151 -9.83 -8.69 13.16
CA GLY A 151 -11.24 -8.31 13.07
C GLY A 151 -12.04 -9.26 12.15
N ASP A 152 -12.87 -8.66 11.30
CA ASP A 152 -13.68 -9.37 10.29
C ASP A 152 -13.00 -9.43 8.92
N ASN A 153 -11.73 -9.03 8.82
CA ASN A 153 -10.97 -9.06 7.56
C ASN A 153 -10.65 -10.49 7.12
N ALA A 154 -10.40 -10.67 5.82
CA ALA A 154 -10.04 -11.96 5.28
C ALA A 154 -8.60 -12.35 5.67
N ALA A 155 -8.46 -13.38 6.50
CA ALA A 155 -7.18 -13.99 6.83
C ALA A 155 -6.75 -14.99 5.74
N LEU A 156 -5.68 -14.67 5.02
CA LEU A 156 -5.17 -15.42 3.88
C LEU A 156 -4.19 -16.52 4.29
N GLY A 157 -3.61 -16.42 5.49
CA GLY A 157 -2.42 -17.16 5.88
C GLY A 157 -1.16 -16.57 5.26
N ALA A 158 -0.02 -17.20 5.53
CA ALA A 158 1.29 -16.72 5.10
C ALA A 158 1.34 -16.44 3.59
N LEU A 159 1.95 -15.33 3.23
CA LEU A 159 2.17 -14.90 1.86
C LEU A 159 2.84 -16.01 1.03
N VAL A 160 2.32 -16.21 -0.18
CA VAL A 160 3.04 -16.90 -1.24
C VAL A 160 3.31 -15.90 -2.35
N ALA A 161 4.58 -15.58 -2.60
CA ALA A 161 4.98 -14.58 -3.60
C ALA A 161 4.37 -14.82 -5.01
N GLY A 162 4.09 -16.08 -5.35
CA GLY A 162 3.42 -16.46 -6.61
C GLY A 162 1.95 -16.06 -6.72
N TRP A 163 1.35 -15.45 -5.69
CA TRP A 163 0.06 -14.76 -5.80
C TRP A 163 0.12 -13.57 -6.75
N PHE A 164 1.31 -13.00 -6.96
CA PHE A 164 1.54 -11.83 -7.79
C PHE A 164 2.39 -12.17 -9.02
N LEU A 165 2.33 -11.33 -10.05
CA LEU A 165 3.12 -11.51 -11.27
C LEU A 165 4.63 -11.37 -11.01
N ASP A 166 5.05 -10.39 -10.20
CA ASP A 166 6.46 -10.20 -9.82
C ASP A 166 6.60 -9.44 -8.49
N TYR A 167 6.28 -10.14 -7.39
CA TYR A 167 6.28 -9.60 -6.03
C TYR A 167 7.61 -8.94 -5.62
N ASP A 168 8.74 -9.59 -5.95
CA ASP A 168 10.08 -9.14 -5.57
C ASP A 168 10.45 -7.80 -6.22
N ASN A 169 9.86 -7.51 -7.39
CA ASN A 169 10.01 -6.24 -8.09
C ASN A 169 8.78 -5.33 -7.93
N GLY A 170 7.92 -5.56 -6.92
CA GLY A 170 6.81 -4.67 -6.60
C GLY A 170 5.72 -4.62 -7.67
N ASP A 171 5.68 -5.61 -8.55
CA ASP A 171 4.54 -5.85 -9.42
C ASP A 171 3.53 -6.69 -8.62
N PHE A 172 2.51 -6.01 -8.11
CA PHE A 172 1.46 -6.62 -7.31
C PHE A 172 0.17 -6.87 -8.08
N HIS A 173 0.22 -6.97 -9.41
CA HIS A 173 -0.93 -7.54 -10.12
C HIS A 173 -1.03 -9.02 -9.74
N LEU A 174 -2.26 -9.47 -9.54
CA LEU A 174 -2.59 -10.81 -9.12
C LEU A 174 -2.37 -11.80 -10.28
N ALA A 175 -1.68 -12.89 -9.99
CA ALA A 175 -1.50 -13.99 -10.93
C ALA A 175 -2.80 -14.84 -10.98
N PRO A 176 -3.50 -14.92 -12.12
CA PRO A 176 -4.79 -15.60 -12.21
C PRO A 176 -4.74 -17.05 -11.70
N GLY A 177 -5.63 -17.38 -10.77
CA GLY A 177 -5.75 -18.72 -10.18
C GLY A 177 -4.65 -19.11 -9.20
N MET A 178 -3.74 -18.19 -8.86
CA MET A 178 -2.64 -18.45 -7.92
C MET A 178 -2.87 -17.86 -6.53
N TYR A 179 -3.65 -16.78 -6.43
CA TYR A 179 -3.95 -16.11 -5.17
C TYR A 179 -5.16 -16.75 -4.44
N PRO A 180 -5.33 -16.51 -3.12
CA PRO A 180 -6.45 -17.07 -2.37
C PRO A 180 -7.80 -16.47 -2.82
N PRO A 181 -8.84 -17.29 -3.10
CA PRO A 181 -10.14 -16.77 -3.55
C PRO A 181 -10.83 -15.79 -2.59
N ALA A 182 -10.42 -15.78 -1.32
CA ALA A 182 -10.95 -14.83 -0.34
C ALA A 182 -10.67 -13.36 -0.74
N ILE A 183 -9.59 -13.08 -1.48
CA ILE A 183 -9.26 -11.72 -1.96
C ILE A 183 -10.38 -11.14 -2.82
N GLU A 184 -11.05 -11.95 -3.64
CA GLU A 184 -12.07 -11.51 -4.62
C GLU A 184 -13.33 -10.89 -3.99
N THR A 185 -13.53 -11.13 -2.70
CA THR A 185 -14.75 -10.73 -1.97
C THR A 185 -14.46 -10.08 -0.61
N ALA A 186 -13.18 -9.85 -0.30
CA ALA A 186 -12.76 -9.26 0.96
C ALA A 186 -13.07 -7.76 1.03
N GLY A 187 -13.01 -7.07 -0.12
CA GLY A 187 -13.41 -5.67 -0.24
C GLY A 187 -14.93 -5.51 -0.35
N THR A 188 -15.42 -4.34 0.05
CA THR A 188 -16.79 -3.89 -0.14
C THR A 188 -16.77 -2.54 -0.86
N TRP A 189 -17.09 -2.55 -2.15
CA TRP A 189 -17.25 -1.33 -2.93
C TRP A 189 -18.51 -0.58 -2.51
N THR A 190 -18.40 0.73 -2.36
CA THR A 190 -19.48 1.64 -1.97
C THR A 190 -19.45 2.92 -2.81
N PRO A 191 -20.58 3.66 -2.94
CA PRO A 191 -20.59 4.93 -3.66
C PRO A 191 -19.59 5.94 -3.10
N GLY A 192 -18.62 6.34 -3.92
CA GLY A 192 -17.51 7.21 -3.53
C GLY A 192 -16.15 6.57 -3.75
N ASP A 193 -16.11 5.25 -3.83
CA ASP A 193 -14.90 4.47 -4.05
C ASP A 193 -14.40 4.60 -5.50
N PRO A 194 -13.11 4.28 -5.76
CA PRO A 194 -12.57 4.24 -7.11
C PRO A 194 -13.46 3.43 -8.06
N ALA A 195 -13.77 3.99 -9.23
CA ALA A 195 -14.61 3.33 -10.24
C ALA A 195 -13.83 2.34 -11.11
N MET A 196 -12.51 2.33 -11.00
CA MET A 196 -11.59 1.49 -11.75
C MET A 196 -10.46 1.02 -10.84
N ASP A 197 -9.81 -0.07 -11.19
CA ASP A 197 -8.61 -0.57 -10.52
C ASP A 197 -7.33 0.12 -11.05
N ILE A 198 -6.15 -0.41 -10.70
CA ILE A 198 -4.87 0.20 -11.06
C ILE A 198 -4.54 0.14 -12.56
N ASP A 199 -5.19 -0.76 -13.30
CA ASP A 199 -5.01 -0.97 -14.74
C ASP A 199 -6.19 -0.42 -15.56
N ASP A 200 -7.04 0.39 -14.92
CA ASP A 200 -8.25 1.00 -15.46
C ASP A 200 -9.41 0.01 -15.74
N ASP A 201 -9.36 -1.20 -15.16
CA ASP A 201 -10.47 -2.16 -15.25
C ASP A 201 -11.63 -1.75 -14.33
N PRO A 202 -12.89 -1.80 -14.81
CA PRO A 202 -14.03 -1.29 -14.06
C PRO A 202 -14.28 -2.01 -12.73
N ARG A 203 -14.47 -1.23 -11.66
CA ARG A 203 -15.04 -1.69 -10.38
C ARG A 203 -16.56 -1.81 -10.43
N PRO A 204 -17.21 -2.51 -9.46
CA PRO A 204 -18.67 -2.57 -9.42
C PRO A 204 -19.30 -1.18 -9.42
N THR A 205 -20.50 -1.05 -9.98
CA THR A 205 -21.24 0.23 -10.01
C THR A 205 -22.31 0.34 -8.93
N GLU A 206 -22.48 -0.72 -8.13
CA GLU A 206 -23.43 -0.81 -7.03
C GLU A 206 -22.70 -1.34 -5.80
N GLU A 207 -23.21 -1.01 -4.61
CA GLU A 207 -22.63 -1.47 -3.36
C GLU A 207 -22.58 -3.00 -3.30
N GLY A 208 -21.43 -3.55 -2.95
CA GLY A 208 -21.26 -4.99 -2.83
C GLY A 208 -19.81 -5.46 -2.78
N PRO A 209 -19.60 -6.79 -2.70
CA PRO A 209 -18.26 -7.36 -2.63
C PRO A 209 -17.40 -7.01 -3.85
N ASP A 210 -16.12 -6.76 -3.62
CA ASP A 210 -15.09 -6.54 -4.62
C ASP A 210 -13.74 -7.10 -4.14
N PHE A 211 -12.73 -7.05 -5.02
CA PHE A 211 -11.38 -7.44 -4.67
C PHE A 211 -10.77 -6.49 -3.64
N ALA A 212 -10.19 -7.06 -2.58
CA ALA A 212 -9.27 -6.31 -1.73
C ALA A 212 -7.94 -6.06 -2.46
N GLY A 213 -7.45 -4.82 -2.41
CA GLY A 213 -6.24 -4.38 -3.09
C GLY A 213 -6.53 -3.58 -4.37
N ALA A 214 -5.45 -3.10 -4.99
CA ALA A 214 -5.52 -2.20 -6.14
C ALA A 214 -5.75 -2.89 -7.48
N ASP A 215 -5.61 -4.21 -7.53
CA ASP A 215 -5.71 -4.99 -8.76
C ASP A 215 -6.96 -5.85 -8.77
N ARG A 216 -7.59 -5.93 -9.94
CA ARG A 216 -8.58 -6.96 -10.27
C ARG A 216 -8.04 -7.76 -11.44
N ILE A 217 -8.29 -9.07 -11.43
CA ILE A 217 -8.05 -9.84 -12.66
C ILE A 217 -9.16 -9.59 -13.69
N PRO A 218 -8.80 -9.45 -14.98
CA PRO A 218 -9.74 -9.41 -16.09
C PRO A 218 -10.61 -10.67 -16.28
#